data_AF-A0A2W5KTR8-F1
#
_entry.id   AF-A0A2W5KTR8-F1
#
_cell.length_a   1.000
_cell.length_b   1.000
_cell.length_c   1.000
_cell.angle_alpha   90.00
_cell.angle_beta   90.00
_cell.angle_gamma   90.00
#
_symmetry.space_group_name_H-M   'P 1'
#
loop_
_entity.id
_entity.type
_entity.pdbx_description
1 polymer ?
#
loop_
_entity_poly.entity_id
_entity_poly.type
_entity_poly.pdbx_seq_one_letter_code
_entity_poly.pdbx_strand_id
1 'polypeptide(L)'
;MTAPSDRAAAIGERVEAFVRDVVVPYEADPRRDHHGAPTDALVDELKDKARAVGVLTPHILADGSHLTQAETAYVLIRSGLSPLGPLACNTAAPDEGNMYLLGHVGSPDLQQRFLKP
;
A
#
# COMPACT_ATOMS: atom_id res chain seq x y z
N MET A 1 8.09 19.02 10.34
CA MET A 1 8.31 17.57 10.33
C MET A 1 9.78 17.32 10.14
N THR A 2 10.36 16.40 10.91
CA THR A 2 11.73 15.90 10.67
C THR A 2 11.79 15.27 9.29
N ALA A 3 12.92 15.42 8.59
CA ALA A 3 13.10 14.77 7.30
C ALA A 3 12.93 13.24 7.43
N PRO A 4 12.33 12.57 6.44
CA PRO A 4 12.25 11.11 6.43
C PRO A 4 13.65 10.50 6.37
N SER A 5 13.78 9.24 6.78
CA SER A 5 14.99 8.47 6.48
C SER A 5 15.19 8.35 4.97
N ASP A 6 16.43 8.18 4.51
CA ASP A 6 16.73 8.00 3.07
C ASP A 6 15.96 6.82 2.47
N ARG A 7 15.77 5.75 3.25
CA ARG A 7 14.97 4.59 2.85
C ARG A 7 13.50 4.97 2.65
N ALA A 8 12.90 5.68 3.60
CA ALA A 8 11.50 6.09 3.49
C ALA A 8 11.30 7.14 2.38
N ALA A 9 12.26 8.03 2.17
CA ALA A 9 12.34 8.92 1.01
C ALA A 9 12.22 8.12 -0.29
N ALA A 10 13.17 7.20 -0.52
CA ALA A 10 13.24 6.39 -1.73
C ALA A 10 12.00 5.50 -1.95
N ILE A 11 11.46 4.89 -0.89
CA ILE A 11 10.26 4.04 -1.02
C ILE A 11 9.09 4.86 -1.54
N GLY A 12 8.74 5.95 -0.88
CA GLY A 12 7.54 6.64 -1.33
C GLY A 12 7.77 7.60 -2.49
N GLU A 13 9.00 7.88 -2.93
CA GLU A 13 9.21 8.52 -4.24
C GLU A 13 8.69 7.57 -5.33
N ARG A 14 8.95 6.27 -5.19
CA ARG A 14 8.36 5.24 -6.06
C ARG A 14 6.84 5.15 -5.89
N VAL A 15 6.34 5.23 -4.66
CA VAL A 15 4.88 5.23 -4.41
C VAL A 15 4.21 6.45 -5.03
N GLU A 16 4.77 7.65 -4.84
CA GLU A 16 4.21 8.88 -5.39
C GLU A 16 4.23 8.89 -6.91
N ALA A 17 5.35 8.48 -7.53
CA ALA A 17 5.42 8.33 -8.98
C ALA A 17 4.38 7.32 -9.47
N PHE A 18 4.28 6.14 -8.84
CA PHE A 18 3.27 5.15 -9.18
C PHE A 18 1.83 5.70 -9.05
N VAL A 19 1.53 6.38 -7.94
CA VAL A 19 0.18 6.91 -7.73
C VAL A 19 -0.14 8.00 -8.75
N ARG A 20 0.73 8.99 -8.94
CA ARG A 20 0.48 10.11 -9.85
C ARG A 20 0.43 9.69 -11.32
N ASP A 21 1.36 8.84 -11.73
CA ASP A 21 1.56 8.54 -13.16
C ASP A 21 0.73 7.35 -13.62
N VAL A 22 0.43 6.41 -12.71
CA VAL A 22 -0.28 5.16 -13.05
C VAL A 22 -1.68 5.12 -12.45
N VAL A 23 -1.87 5.48 -11.17
CA VAL A 23 -3.15 5.29 -10.48
C VAL A 23 -4.15 6.42 -10.77
N VAL A 24 -3.72 7.69 -10.71
CA VAL A 24 -4.60 8.86 -10.92
C VAL A 24 -5.41 8.78 -12.24
N PRO A 25 -4.85 8.34 -13.38
CA PRO A 25 -5.63 8.14 -14.60
C PRO A 25 -6.87 7.24 -14.45
N TYR A 26 -6.85 6.28 -13.51
CA TYR A 26 -7.98 5.38 -13.22
C TYR A 26 -9.07 6.01 -12.34
N GLU A 27 -8.88 7.22 -11.83
CA GLU A 27 -9.94 7.91 -11.09
C GLU A 27 -11.20 8.10 -11.95
N ALA A 28 -11.03 8.29 -13.26
CA ALA A 28 -12.12 8.38 -14.23
C ALA A 28 -12.57 7.01 -14.79
N ASP A 29 -12.00 5.89 -14.33
CA ASP A 29 -12.35 4.56 -14.83
C ASP A 29 -13.81 4.20 -14.47
N PRO A 30 -14.61 3.71 -15.44
CA PRO A 30 -16.03 3.43 -15.23
C PRO A 30 -16.30 2.15 -14.44
N ARG A 31 -15.29 1.33 -14.14
CA ARG A 31 -15.43 0.08 -13.36
C ARG A 31 -15.72 0.38 -11.88
N ARG A 32 -16.96 0.76 -11.63
CA ARG A 32 -17.51 1.12 -10.33
C ARG A 32 -18.73 0.26 -10.00
N ASP A 33 -18.94 -0.04 -8.72
CA ASP A 33 -20.15 -0.68 -8.24
C ASP A 33 -21.31 0.33 -8.07
N HIS A 34 -22.46 -0.15 -7.59
CA HIS A 34 -23.64 0.67 -7.35
C HIS A 34 -23.48 1.76 -6.27
N HIS A 35 -22.43 1.71 -5.45
CA HIS A 35 -22.07 2.74 -4.47
C HIS A 35 -20.96 3.68 -4.98
N GLY A 36 -20.43 3.45 -6.18
CA GLY A 36 -19.31 4.21 -6.73
C GLY A 36 -17.94 3.72 -6.27
N ALA A 37 -17.86 2.59 -5.56
CA ALA A 37 -16.58 1.98 -5.18
C ALA A 37 -15.92 1.33 -6.40
N PRO A 38 -14.59 1.32 -6.51
CA PRO A 38 -13.92 0.58 -7.58
C PRO A 38 -14.25 -0.92 -7.47
N THR A 39 -14.53 -1.56 -8.61
CA THR A 39 -14.74 -3.02 -8.63
C THR A 39 -13.45 -3.78 -8.32
N ASP A 40 -13.57 -5.02 -7.84
CA ASP A 40 -12.43 -5.90 -7.57
C ASP A 40 -11.50 -6.05 -8.78
N ALA A 41 -12.06 -6.20 -9.99
CA ALA A 41 -11.28 -6.31 -11.22
C ALA A 41 -10.38 -5.08 -11.49
N LEU A 42 -10.82 -3.88 -11.10
CA LEU A 42 -9.99 -2.67 -11.19
C LEU A 42 -8.92 -2.67 -10.09
N VAL A 43 -9.29 -3.03 -8.86
CA VAL A 43 -8.35 -3.07 -7.74
C VAL A 43 -7.24 -4.09 -7.97
N ASP A 44 -7.57 -5.29 -8.46
CA ASP A 44 -6.62 -6.35 -8.77
C ASP A 44 -5.64 -5.92 -9.87
N GLU A 45 -6.13 -5.29 -10.94
CA GLU A 45 -5.28 -4.72 -11.99
C GLU A 45 -4.29 -3.69 -11.40
N LEU A 46 -4.75 -2.80 -10.52
CA LEU A 46 -3.89 -1.80 -9.89
C LEU A 46 -2.87 -2.43 -8.94
N LYS A 47 -3.25 -3.47 -8.18
CA LYS A 47 -2.34 -4.24 -7.32
C LYS A 47 -1.28 -4.98 -8.13
N ASP A 48 -1.63 -5.51 -9.31
CA ASP A 48 -0.67 -6.14 -10.22
C ASP A 48 0.36 -5.14 -10.74
N LYS A 49 -0.08 -3.92 -11.11
CA LYS A 49 0.84 -2.84 -11.50
C LYS A 49 1.73 -2.40 -10.34
N ALA A 50 1.17 -2.29 -9.12
CA ALA A 50 1.94 -1.97 -7.92
C ALA A 50 3.00 -3.04 -7.63
N ARG A 51 2.67 -4.32 -7.78
CA ARG A 51 3.61 -5.44 -7.63
C ARG A 51 4.74 -5.37 -8.65
N ALA A 52 4.42 -5.06 -9.91
CA ALA A 52 5.40 -4.98 -11.00
C ALA A 52 6.48 -3.90 -10.76
N VAL A 53 6.14 -2.83 -10.03
CA VAL A 53 7.08 -1.75 -9.69
C VAL A 53 7.56 -1.80 -8.23
N GLY A 54 7.22 -2.86 -7.50
CA GLY A 54 7.70 -3.10 -6.13
C GLY A 54 7.14 -2.14 -5.08
N VAL A 55 5.89 -1.70 -5.23
CA VAL A 55 5.20 -0.80 -4.29
C VAL A 55 3.91 -1.37 -3.71
N LEU A 56 3.67 -2.68 -3.88
CA LEU A 56 2.63 -3.39 -3.14
C LEU A 56 3.10 -3.60 -1.70
N THR A 57 2.29 -3.21 -0.70
CA THR A 57 2.61 -3.23 0.74
C THR A 57 3.97 -2.58 1.09
N PRO A 58 4.21 -1.31 0.71
CA PRO A 58 5.54 -0.69 0.75
C PRO A 58 6.07 -0.40 2.16
N HIS A 59 5.23 -0.58 3.19
CA HIS A 59 5.56 -0.40 4.61
C HIS A 59 6.11 -1.69 5.26
N ILE A 60 6.11 -2.81 4.52
CA ILE A 60 6.71 -4.10 4.93
C ILE A 60 7.98 -4.30 4.09
N LEU A 61 9.10 -4.57 4.76
CA LEU A 61 10.40 -4.75 4.14
C LEU A 61 10.61 -6.21 3.72
N ALA A 62 11.63 -6.45 2.89
CA ALA A 62 11.91 -7.77 2.32
C ALA A 62 12.21 -8.86 3.37
N ASP A 63 12.69 -8.47 4.55
CA ASP A 63 12.93 -9.36 5.69
C ASP A 63 11.69 -9.58 6.57
N GLY A 64 10.55 -9.01 6.21
CA GLY A 64 9.30 -9.05 6.95
C GLY A 64 9.20 -8.02 8.08
N SER A 65 10.24 -7.21 8.32
CA SER A 65 10.16 -6.11 9.28
C SER A 65 9.35 -4.94 8.73
N HIS A 66 8.80 -4.12 9.62
CA HIS A 66 8.01 -2.95 9.22
C HIS A 66 8.84 -1.67 9.29
N LEU A 67 8.46 -0.69 8.47
CA LEU A 67 8.86 0.70 8.68
C LEU A 67 8.44 1.19 10.08
N THR A 68 9.17 2.17 10.61
CA THR A 68 8.72 2.88 11.81
C THR A 68 7.42 3.65 11.51
N GLN A 69 6.63 3.95 12.53
CA GLN A 69 5.36 4.69 12.34
C GLN A 69 5.51 6.01 11.59
N ALA A 70 6.61 6.75 11.83
CA ALA A 70 6.89 8.00 11.13
C ALA A 70 7.23 7.77 9.64
N GLU A 71 8.01 6.74 9.34
CA GLU A 71 8.32 6.34 7.95
C GLU A 71 7.06 5.81 7.24
N THR A 72 6.26 4.98 7.91
CA THR A 72 4.97 4.48 7.41
C THR A 72 4.04 5.65 7.08
N ALA A 73 3.84 6.59 8.00
CA ALA A 73 3.01 7.77 7.75
C ALA A 73 3.47 8.54 6.50
N TYR A 74 4.78 8.71 6.31
CA TYR A 74 5.34 9.39 5.15
C TYR A 74 5.10 8.63 3.83
N VAL A 75 5.08 7.30 3.84
CA VAL A 75 4.70 6.47 2.68
C VAL A 75 3.19 6.51 2.45
N LEU A 76 2.39 6.43 3.50
CA LEU A 76 0.92 6.41 3.41
C LEU A 76 0.35 7.73 2.87
N ILE A 77 0.90 8.88 3.27
CA ILE A 77 0.54 10.19 2.70
C ILE A 77 0.66 10.18 1.17
N ARG A 78 1.75 9.59 0.66
CA ARG A 78 2.00 9.50 -0.79
C ARG A 78 1.07 8.48 -1.47
N SER A 79 0.77 7.37 -0.80
CA SER A 79 -0.27 6.44 -1.29
C SER A 79 -1.65 7.10 -1.36
N GLY A 80 -1.94 8.05 -0.46
CA GLY A 80 -3.21 8.77 -0.39
C GLY A 80 -3.36 9.95 -1.36
N LEU A 81 -2.41 10.17 -2.27
CA LEU A 81 -2.52 11.23 -3.29
C LEU A 81 -3.63 10.97 -4.33
N SER A 82 -4.21 9.77 -4.32
CA SER A 82 -5.40 9.37 -5.06
C SER A 82 -6.34 8.57 -4.14
N PRO A 83 -7.67 8.67 -4.28
CA PRO A 83 -8.60 7.79 -3.56
C PRO A 83 -8.40 6.30 -3.86
N LEU A 84 -7.83 5.97 -5.02
CA LEU A 84 -7.51 4.59 -5.42
C LEU A 84 -6.14 4.12 -4.93
N GLY A 85 -5.26 5.06 -4.55
CA GLY A 85 -3.87 4.75 -4.23
C GLY A 85 -3.69 3.79 -3.05
N PRO A 86 -4.43 3.94 -1.93
CA PRO A 86 -4.35 2.98 -0.83
C PRO A 86 -4.82 1.57 -1.21
N LEU A 87 -5.78 1.46 -2.13
CA LEU A 87 -6.23 0.16 -2.64
C LEU A 87 -5.17 -0.47 -3.54
N ALA A 88 -4.59 0.32 -4.45
CA ALA A 88 -3.54 -0.11 -5.37
C ALA A 88 -2.28 -0.58 -4.65
N CYS A 89 -1.82 0.17 -3.64
CA CYS A 89 -0.63 -0.14 -2.86
C CYS A 89 -0.89 -1.14 -1.71
N ASN A 90 -2.13 -1.60 -1.53
CA ASN A 90 -2.56 -2.44 -0.41
C ASN A 90 -2.20 -1.83 0.96
N THR A 91 -2.53 -0.55 1.13
CA THR A 91 -2.31 0.24 2.35
C THR A 91 -3.60 0.81 2.94
N ALA A 92 -4.75 0.41 2.41
CA ALA A 92 -6.04 0.78 2.96
C ALA A 92 -6.32 0.05 4.29
N ALA A 93 -7.12 0.69 5.13
CA ALA A 93 -7.79 0.00 6.22
C ALA A 93 -8.83 -0.99 5.66
N PRO A 94 -9.10 -2.12 6.35
CA PRO A 94 -8.50 -2.53 7.62
C PRO A 94 -7.16 -3.28 7.48
N ASP A 95 -6.76 -3.63 6.27
CA ASP A 95 -5.69 -4.61 6.02
C ASP A 95 -4.32 -4.14 6.48
N GLU A 96 -3.97 -2.87 6.26
CA GLU A 96 -2.68 -2.31 6.74
C GLU A 96 -2.49 -2.49 8.24
N GLY A 97 -3.50 -2.12 9.02
CA GLY A 97 -3.48 -2.26 10.48
C GLY A 97 -3.47 -3.72 10.93
N ASN A 98 -4.20 -4.60 10.23
CA ASN A 98 -4.19 -6.03 10.51
C ASN A 98 -2.80 -6.66 10.23
N MET A 99 -2.17 -6.30 9.10
CA MET A 99 -0.83 -6.75 8.77
C MET A 99 0.18 -6.28 9.81
N TYR A 100 0.13 -5.01 10.21
CA TYR A 100 0.97 -4.47 11.27
C TYR A 100 0.78 -5.19 12.61
N LEU A 101 -0.46 -5.39 13.05
CA LEU A 101 -0.76 -6.06 14.32
C LEU A 101 -0.23 -7.50 14.33
N LEU A 102 -0.53 -8.28 13.29
CA LEU A 102 -0.08 -9.66 13.20
C LEU A 102 1.45 -9.76 13.08
N GLY A 103 2.10 -8.86 12.35
CA GLY A 103 3.56 -8.82 12.24
C GLY A 103 4.24 -8.47 13.57
N HIS A 104 3.59 -7.65 14.40
CA HIS A 104 4.14 -7.21 15.66
C HIS A 104 3.92 -8.19 16.82
N VAL A 105 2.72 -8.79 16.94
CA VAL A 105 2.35 -9.62 18.10
C VAL A 105 1.76 -10.99 17.75
N GLY A 106 1.56 -11.30 16.48
CA GLY A 106 1.07 -12.61 16.06
C GLY A 106 2.06 -13.72 16.38
N SER A 107 1.56 -14.90 16.78
CA SER A 107 2.42 -16.08 16.91
C SER A 107 2.99 -16.50 15.55
N PRO A 108 4.08 -17.29 15.52
CA PRO A 108 4.64 -17.78 14.25
C PRO A 108 3.61 -18.47 13.34
N ASP A 109 2.69 -19.25 13.93
CA ASP A 109 1.62 -19.91 13.18
C ASP A 109 0.61 -18.92 12.57
N LEU A 110 0.26 -17.85 13.30
CA LEU A 110 -0.63 -16.80 12.79
C LEU A 110 0.05 -16.02 11.67
N GLN A 111 1.32 -15.65 11.85
CA GLN A 111 2.08 -14.95 10.82
C GLN A 111 2.23 -15.82 9.57
N GLN A 112 2.55 -17.11 9.73
CA GLN A 112 2.65 -18.04 8.60
C GLN A 112 1.33 -18.23 7.85
N ARG A 113 0.20 -18.27 8.57
CA ARG A 113 -1.11 -18.51 7.97
C ARG A 113 -1.70 -17.26 7.30
N PHE A 114 -1.43 -16.07 7.83
CA PHE A 114 -2.16 -14.85 7.45
C PHE A 114 -1.30 -13.75 6.81
N LEU A 115 0.03 -13.76 6.97
CA LEU A 115 0.92 -12.74 6.37
C LEU A 115 1.68 -13.22 5.14
N LYS A 116 1.68 -14.53 4.87
CA LYS A 116 2.21 -15.03 3.61
C LYS A 116 1.24 -14.66 2.48
N PRO A 117 1.74 -14.15 1.33
CA PRO A 117 0.92 -13.87 0.15
C PRO A 117 0.13 -15.08 -0.36
#